data_AF-A0A6H0HB35-F1
#
_entry.id   AF-A0A6H0HB35-F1
#
_cell.length_a   1.000
_cell.length_b   1.000
_cell.length_c   1.000
_cell.angle_alpha   90.00
_cell.angle_beta   90.00
_cell.angle_gamma   90.00
#
_symmetry.space_group_name_H-M   'P 1'
#
loop_
_entity.id
_entity.type
_entity.pdbx_description
1 polymer ?
#
loop_
_entity_poly.entity_id
_entity_poly.type
_entity_poly.pdbx_seq_one_letter_code
_entity_poly.pdbx_strand_id
1 'polypeptide(L)'
;MDKARDQLPKNLKVVYLNDQLKDVRNVLDNLENCMIFAVLLTLIIMIFSMGTRIAILVALSIPGSFLIGIIALYFMSITLNIIVLFSLIMAIGMLVDDAIVVN
;
A
#
# COMPACT_ATOMS: atom_id res chain seq x y z
N MET A 1 -7.78 -37.59 3.79
CA MET A 1 -9.23 -37.62 3.49
C MET A 1 -9.34 -37.83 1.99
N ASP A 2 -9.12 -39.07 1.55
CA ASP A 2 -8.65 -39.45 0.21
C ASP A 2 -9.61 -40.44 -0.47
N LYS A 3 -10.92 -40.17 -0.50
CA LYS A 3 -11.90 -41.14 -1.04
C LYS A 3 -13.06 -40.52 -1.84
N ALA A 4 -12.78 -39.64 -2.79
CA ALA A 4 -13.80 -39.19 -3.76
C ALA A 4 -13.21 -38.91 -5.15
N ARG A 5 -12.30 -39.77 -5.63
CA ARG A 5 -11.56 -39.58 -6.89
C ARG A 5 -12.09 -40.38 -8.08
N ASP A 6 -13.26 -41.02 -7.98
CA ASP A 6 -13.67 -42.06 -8.95
C ASP A 6 -15.01 -41.84 -9.68
N GLN A 7 -15.58 -40.63 -9.73
CA GLN A 7 -16.83 -40.39 -10.50
C GLN A 7 -16.91 -39.04 -11.23
N LEU A 8 -15.80 -38.52 -11.76
CA LEU A 8 -15.83 -37.28 -12.55
C LEU A 8 -15.60 -37.55 -14.05
N PRO A 9 -16.56 -37.25 -14.94
CA PRO A 9 -16.43 -37.46 -16.37
C PRO A 9 -15.30 -36.61 -16.97
N LYS A 10 -14.62 -37.16 -17.99
CA LYS A 10 -13.40 -36.65 -18.67
C LYS A 10 -13.50 -35.25 -19.33
N ASN A 11 -14.55 -34.48 -19.04
CA ASN A 11 -14.81 -33.16 -19.63
C ASN A 11 -15.02 -32.04 -18.60
N LEU A 12 -14.79 -32.29 -17.30
CA LEU A 12 -14.85 -31.23 -16.30
C LEU A 12 -13.50 -30.50 -16.22
N LYS A 13 -13.41 -29.37 -16.92
CA LYS A 13 -12.34 -28.40 -16.72
C LYS A 13 -12.59 -27.76 -15.36
N VAL A 14 -11.96 -28.30 -14.32
CA VAL A 14 -11.94 -27.71 -12.98
C VAL A 14 -11.13 -26.41 -13.08
N VAL A 15 -11.80 -25.33 -13.45
CA VAL A 15 -11.26 -23.98 -13.31
C VAL A 15 -11.38 -23.67 -11.83
N TYR A 16 -10.23 -23.64 -11.14
CA TYR A 16 -10.16 -23.24 -9.75
C TYR A 16 -10.58 -21.77 -9.62
N LEU A 17 -11.87 -21.52 -9.39
CA LEU A 17 -12.42 -20.21 -9.00
C LEU A 17 -12.09 -19.86 -7.53
N ASN A 18 -11.04 -20.48 -6.95
CA ASN A 18 -10.71 -20.44 -5.53
C ASN A 18 -9.40 -19.67 -5.22
N ASP A 19 -8.76 -19.06 -6.21
CA ASP A 19 -7.49 -18.35 -5.99
C ASP A 19 -7.66 -16.88 -5.55
N GLN A 20 -8.88 -16.34 -5.58
CA GLN A 20 -9.13 -14.94 -5.19
C GLN A 20 -8.83 -14.66 -3.70
N LEU A 21 -8.96 -15.67 -2.82
CA LEU A 21 -8.61 -15.55 -1.40
C LEU A 21 -7.10 -15.62 -1.14
N LYS A 22 -6.35 -16.34 -1.99
CA LYS A 22 -4.88 -16.32 -1.97
C LYS A 22 -4.35 -15.01 -2.53
N ASP A 23 -5.00 -14.49 -3.57
CA ASP A 23 -4.67 -13.18 -4.13
C ASP A 23 -4.86 -12.05 -3.13
N VAL A 24 -5.95 -12.03 -2.35
CA VAL A 24 -6.15 -10.95 -1.35
C VAL A 24 -5.04 -10.96 -0.28
N ARG A 25 -4.59 -12.14 0.17
CA ARG A 25 -3.47 -12.24 1.12
C ARG A 25 -2.14 -11.84 0.48
N ASN A 26 -1.88 -12.27 -0.75
CA ASN A 26 -0.68 -11.83 -1.49
C ASN A 26 -0.70 -10.32 -1.78
N VAL A 27 -1.87 -9.72 -2.01
CA VAL A 27 -2.01 -8.28 -2.20
C VAL A 27 -1.77 -7.53 -0.89
N LEU A 28 -2.25 -8.04 0.25
CA LEU A 28 -1.95 -7.47 1.57
C LEU A 28 -0.46 -7.57 1.90
N ASP A 29 0.16 -8.73 1.69
CA ASP A 29 1.61 -8.92 1.89
C ASP A 29 2.42 -8.02 0.96
N ASN A 30 2.00 -7.87 -0.31
CA ASN A 30 2.64 -6.92 -1.24
C ASN A 30 2.41 -5.47 -0.84
N LEU A 31 1.25 -5.11 -0.29
CA LEU A 31 0.96 -3.75 0.19
C LEU A 31 1.86 -3.41 1.39
N GLU A 32 2.02 -4.34 2.34
CA GLU A 32 2.92 -4.18 3.48
C GLU A 32 4.36 -3.97 2.99
N ASN A 33 4.83 -4.82 2.09
CA ASN A 33 6.18 -4.73 1.56
C ASN A 33 6.38 -3.42 0.77
N CYS A 34 5.42 -3.03 -0.07
CA CYS A 34 5.43 -1.76 -0.79
C CYS A 34 5.47 -0.55 0.16
N MET A 35 4.73 -0.59 1.27
CA MET A 35 4.73 0.48 2.26
C MET A 35 6.13 0.63 2.89
N ILE A 36 6.75 -0.48 3.27
CA ILE A 36 8.11 -0.49 3.84
C ILE A 36 9.12 0.04 2.82
N PHE A 37 9.06 -0.44 1.57
CA PHE A 37 9.92 0.05 0.49
C PHE A 37 9.71 1.54 0.22
N ALA A 38 8.47 2.03 0.20
CA ALA A 38 8.16 3.44 -0.01
C ALA A 38 8.78 4.31 1.08
N VAL A 39 8.60 3.93 2.35
CA VAL A 39 9.18 4.68 3.49
C VAL A 39 10.70 4.70 3.43
N LEU A 40 11.32 3.54 3.19
CA LEU A 40 12.77 3.42 3.15
C LEU A 40 13.38 4.21 1.99
N LEU A 41 12.79 4.12 0.79
CA LEU A 41 13.23 4.87 -0.39
C LEU A 41 13.09 6.37 -0.17
N THR A 42 11.98 6.81 0.41
CA THR A 42 11.73 8.23 0.66
C THR A 42 12.71 8.79 1.69
N LEU A 43 13.05 8.02 2.72
CA LEU A 43 14.05 8.40 3.74
C LEU A 43 15.44 8.59 3.10
N ILE A 44 15.84 7.71 2.17
CA ILE A 44 17.12 7.83 1.44
C ILE A 44 17.15 9.08 0.55
N ILE A 45 16.08 9.32 -0.23
CA ILE A 45 15.98 10.48 -1.11
C ILE A 45 16.03 11.78 -0.30
N MET A 46 15.35 11.83 0.85
CA MET A 46 15.33 13.01 1.71
C MET A 46 16.69 13.33 2.32
N ILE A 47 17.45 12.31 2.78
CA ILE A 47 18.82 12.50 3.28
C ILE A 47 19.70 13.13 2.21
N PHE A 48 19.53 12.72 0.95
CA PHE A 48 20.29 13.26 -0.18
C PHE A 48 19.87 14.68 -0.56
N SER A 49 18.59 15.04 -0.37
CA SER A 49 18.04 16.31 -0.88
C SER A 49 18.22 17.53 0.04
N MET A 50 18.13 17.40 1.37
CA MET A 50 18.04 18.57 2.28
C MET A 50 19.03 18.56 3.47
N GLY A 51 19.88 17.53 3.58
CA GLY A 51 20.76 17.35 4.73
C GLY A 51 20.05 16.73 5.95
N THR A 52 20.83 16.10 6.82
CA THR A 52 20.34 15.11 7.80
C THR A 52 19.32 15.62 8.82
N ARG A 53 19.31 16.91 9.19
CA ARG A 53 18.45 17.42 10.28
C ARG A 53 16.99 17.59 9.87
N ILE A 54 16.73 18.18 8.70
CA ILE A 54 15.37 18.44 8.21
C ILE A 54 14.79 17.17 7.56
N ALA A 55 15.65 16.37 6.91
CA ALA A 55 15.26 15.11 6.29
C ALA A 55 14.59 14.13 7.26
N ILE A 56 15.04 14.05 8.52
CA ILE A 56 14.48 13.13 9.53
C ILE A 56 13.04 13.52 9.90
N LEU A 57 12.76 14.82 10.04
CA LEU A 57 11.42 15.32 10.37
C LEU A 57 10.43 15.06 9.22
N VAL A 58 10.86 15.29 7.99
CA VAL A 58 10.04 15.07 6.79
C VAL A 58 9.85 13.56 6.53
N ALA A 59 10.89 12.75 6.70
CA ALA A 59 10.82 11.31 6.50
C ALA A 59 9.86 10.59 7.44
N LEU A 60 9.63 11.12 8.65
CA LEU A 60 8.60 10.61 9.55
C LEU A 60 7.20 11.17 9.22
N SER A 61 7.13 12.40 8.73
CA SER A 61 5.88 13.09 8.40
C SER A 61 5.15 12.47 7.21
N ILE A 62 5.86 11.89 6.24
CA ILE A 62 5.28 11.24 5.05
C ILE A 62 4.50 9.96 5.42
N PRO A 63 5.10 8.94 6.07
CA PRO A 63 4.35 7.78 6.53
C PRO A 63 3.31 8.15 7.58
N GLY A 64 3.60 9.13 8.45
CA GLY A 64 2.64 9.64 9.42
C GLY A 64 1.37 10.17 8.75
N SER A 65 1.52 11.02 7.72
CA SER A 65 0.38 11.58 6.97
C SER A 65 -0.41 10.51 6.22
N PHE A 66 0.27 9.51 5.65
CA PHE A 66 -0.39 8.38 4.99
C PHE A 66 -1.22 7.55 5.98
N LEU A 67 -0.67 7.25 7.15
CA LEU A 67 -1.36 6.49 8.19
C LEU A 67 -2.58 7.26 8.72
N ILE A 68 -2.41 8.55 9.00
CA ILE A 68 -3.50 9.44 9.46
C ILE A 68 -4.59 9.53 8.39
N GLY A 69 -4.22 9.62 7.11
CA GLY A 69 -5.17 9.62 6.00
C GLY A 69 -6.00 8.34 5.92
N ILE A 70 -5.37 7.17 6.08
CA ILE A 70 -6.08 5.88 6.13
C ILE A 70 -7.01 5.80 7.35
N ILE A 71 -6.54 6.25 8.53
CA ILE A 71 -7.35 6.28 9.74
C ILE A 71 -8.57 7.20 9.55
N ALA A 72 -8.39 8.38 8.95
CA ALA A 72 -9.49 9.30 8.67
C ALA A 72 -10.53 8.69 7.71
N LEU A 73 -10.07 8.02 6.66
CA LEU A 73 -10.93 7.28 5.73
C LEU A 73 -11.69 6.13 6.42
N TYR A 74 -11.03 5.44 7.35
CA TYR A 74 -11.65 4.40 8.17
C TYR A 74 -12.78 4.94 9.05
N PHE A 75 -12.60 6.10 9.69
CA PHE A 75 -13.68 6.78 10.43
C PHE A 75 -14.86 7.17 9.54
N MET A 76 -14.58 7.55 8.28
CA MET A 76 -15.62 7.86 7.29
C MET A 76 -16.25 6.61 6.66
N SER A 77 -15.84 5.40 7.06
CA SER A 77 -16.26 4.12 6.45
C SER A 77 -16.02 4.06 4.93
N ILE A 78 -15.01 4.78 4.44
CA ILE A 78 -14.60 4.77 3.03
C ILE A 78 -13.60 3.63 2.83
N THR A 79 -13.82 2.79 1.83
CA THR A 79 -12.92 1.69 1.49
C THR A 79 -11.72 2.18 0.70
N LEU A 80 -10.57 1.52 0.91
CA LEU A 80 -9.37 1.74 0.10
C LEU A 80 -9.60 1.18 -1.32
N ASN A 81 -9.75 2.08 -2.28
CA ASN A 81 -9.79 1.78 -3.71
C ASN A 81 -8.63 2.49 -4.42
N ILE A 82 -8.30 2.08 -5.65
CA ILE A 82 -7.24 2.67 -6.48
C ILE A 82 -7.41 4.20 -6.60
N ILE A 83 -8.64 4.70 -6.76
CA ILE A 83 -8.92 6.15 -6.84
C ILE A 83 -8.56 6.85 -5.53
N VAL A 84 -8.94 6.26 -4.39
CA VAL A 84 -8.65 6.81 -3.05
C VAL A 84 -7.15 6.80 -2.79
N LEU A 85 -6.47 5.71 -3.13
CA LEU A 85 -5.02 5.60 -3.01
C LEU A 85 -4.31 6.65 -3.89
N PHE A 86 -4.80 6.88 -5.11
CA PHE A 86 -4.27 7.90 -6.01
C PHE A 86 -4.43 9.32 -5.45
N SER A 87 -5.62 9.65 -4.92
CA SER A 87 -5.86 10.93 -4.24
C SER A 87 -4.95 11.13 -3.03
N LEU A 88 -4.70 10.06 -2.26
CA LEU A 88 -3.83 10.10 -1.09
C LEU A 88 -2.36 10.36 -1.49
N ILE A 89 -1.88 9.72 -2.55
CA ILE A 89 -0.52 9.96 -3.08
C ILE A 89 -0.37 11.39 -3.62
N MET A 90 -1.37 11.89 -4.36
CA MET A 90 -1.41 13.28 -4.84
C MET A 90 -1.34 14.29 -3.69
N ALA A 91 -2.15 14.09 -2.64
CA ALA A 91 -2.17 14.96 -1.47
C ALA A 91 -0.82 14.98 -0.74
N ILE A 92 -0.17 13.82 -0.62
CA ILE A 92 1.18 13.72 -0.02
C ILE A 92 2.22 14.43 -0.90
N GLY A 93 2.14 14.29 -2.22
CA GLY A 93 3.03 14.99 -3.16
C GLY A 93 2.97 16.50 -2.96
N MET A 94 1.76 17.06 -2.88
CA MET A 94 1.58 18.49 -2.60
C MET A 94 2.10 18.91 -1.22
N LEU A 95 1.89 18.09 -0.18
CA LEU A 95 2.39 18.37 1.18
C LEU A 95 3.93 18.39 1.21
N VAL A 96 4.58 17.48 0.48
CA VAL A 96 6.03 17.40 0.39
C VAL A 96 6.58 18.58 -0.40
N ASP A 97 5.96 18.94 -1.52
CA ASP A 97 6.37 20.11 -2.31
C ASP A 97 6.34 21.40 -1.47
N ASP A 98 5.28 21.60 -0.67
CA ASP A 98 5.16 22.76 0.24
C ASP A 98 6.21 22.73 1.37
N ALA A 99 6.46 21.54 1.94
CA ALA A 99 7.48 21.34 2.97
C ALA A 99 8.92 21.55 2.44
N ILE A 100 9.16 21.32 1.15
CA ILE A 100 10.46 21.56 0.50
C ILE A 100 10.61 23.05 0.14
N VAL A 101 9.57 23.68 -0.40
CA VAL A 101 9.61 25.06 -0.92
C VAL A 101 9.71 26.12 0.17
N VAL A 102 9.23 25.85 1.39
CA VAL A 102 9.23 26.81 2.50
C VAL A 102 10.62 27.08 3.10
N ASN A 103 11.69 26.39 2.66
CA ASN A 103 13.05 26.59 3.17
C ASN A 103 14.07 27.00 2.10
#